data_AF-A0AAU9WVL5-F1
#
_entry.id   AF-A0AAU9WVL5-F1
#
_cell.length_a   1.000
_cell.length_b   1.000
_cell.length_c   1.000
_cell.angle_alpha   90.00
_cell.angle_beta   90.00
_cell.angle_gamma   90.00
#
_symmetry.space_group_name_H-M   'P 1'
#
loop_
_entity.id
_entity.type
_entity.pdbx_description
1 polymer ?
#
loop_
_entity_poly.entity_id
_entity_poly.type
_entity_poly.pdbx_seq_one_letter_code
_entity_poly.pdbx_strand_id
1 'polypeptide(L)'
;MDHTRVPFVLLFLSVLISIMVNSKISAESANTRCVLRQNKTCYQYSIARRRNLTCSVSGDKFRNCHQMGNAGAFNLTCSSPGECKQQCVAGYCQSLQCNARKCNQYCIRGRCNMECNSEECIQECDIGGCEMKCPSGVKRCIQKCGRGNCKMHCPAGVQYCKQSCDTGRCLMLCQGKECSRSCRYSKCLYNSEPENVAAMAVVSSCNRAFLPRHSICYQHCPSGNCNMMNVTNVAMHSQACYGGNCNMRCNANKKCSQVCVGRHCQLVTCTSEICIQECIAGGCNMECYSKVCTQICREGNCRMACLSSNSKICYQTCAGGGCVTSCEGENCSPRCFGGHCKHSLQYEPPGLITNTACDEIKDNTCVQECGSSVGCSLENRPSSPLRVSNQTCGDGFCVLNCTGSEVCNQVCTGQKCYTMSCHSGECTQVCEGNDCGLLECYADTCIQKCFGLGCHLKCHPSVQVCHQICVAEKERCALECWAKQCTTTMV
;
A
#
# COMPACT_ATOMS: atom_id res chain seq x y z
N MET A 1 57.49 10.56 -62.12
CA MET A 1 57.18 12.00 -62.24
C MET A 1 55.73 12.18 -61.84
N ASP A 2 55.52 13.18 -60.99
CA ASP A 2 54.27 13.86 -60.67
C ASP A 2 53.16 13.20 -59.83
N HIS A 3 53.22 13.57 -58.54
CA HIS A 3 52.18 14.31 -57.81
C HIS A 3 50.71 13.94 -58.02
N THR A 4 50.12 13.28 -57.02
CA THR A 4 48.78 13.64 -56.52
C THR A 4 48.70 13.45 -54.99
N ARG A 5 48.19 14.49 -54.32
CA ARG A 5 48.01 14.64 -52.88
C ARG A 5 46.89 13.75 -52.34
N VAL A 6 47.06 13.15 -51.16
CA VAL A 6 46.05 13.13 -50.07
C VAL A 6 46.80 13.07 -48.71
N PRO A 7 46.51 13.96 -47.73
CA PRO A 7 47.30 14.10 -46.51
C PRO A 7 46.88 13.16 -45.38
N PHE A 8 47.86 12.52 -44.74
CA PHE A 8 48.09 12.45 -43.29
C PHE A 8 46.91 12.77 -42.35
N VAL A 9 45.82 12.00 -42.38
CA VAL A 9 44.77 12.02 -41.34
C VAL A 9 44.25 10.60 -41.10
N LEU A 10 45.08 9.70 -40.59
CA LEU A 10 44.60 8.36 -40.17
C LEU A 10 45.41 7.71 -39.03
N LEU A 11 46.30 8.44 -38.36
CA LEU A 11 47.12 7.91 -37.27
C LEU A 11 47.00 8.65 -35.92
N PHE A 12 46.04 9.58 -35.80
CA PHE A 12 45.70 10.24 -34.52
C PHE A 12 44.28 9.93 -34.02
N LEU A 13 43.57 8.98 -34.63
CA LEU A 13 42.23 8.55 -34.17
C LEU A 13 42.23 7.35 -33.20
N SER A 14 43.38 6.75 -32.89
CA SER A 14 43.48 5.61 -31.97
C SER A 14 43.90 5.97 -30.54
N VAL A 15 44.10 7.26 -30.21
CA VAL A 15 44.54 7.72 -28.88
C VAL A 15 43.55 8.70 -28.22
N LEU A 16 42.37 8.91 -28.80
CA LEU A 16 41.29 9.76 -28.24
C LEU A 16 39.97 9.04 -27.96
N ILE A 17 39.98 7.70 -27.89
CA ILE A 17 38.80 6.88 -27.49
C ILE A 17 38.96 6.27 -26.07
N SER A 18 40.02 6.61 -25.33
CA SER A 18 40.26 6.09 -23.97
C SER A 18 39.88 7.03 -22.83
N ILE A 19 39.18 8.14 -23.11
CA ILE A 19 38.62 9.01 -22.07
C ILE A 19 37.17 9.27 -22.47
N MET A 20 36.22 8.51 -21.89
CA MET A 20 34.78 8.83 -21.71
C MET A 20 33.85 7.61 -21.60
N VAL A 21 34.23 6.51 -20.94
CA VAL A 21 33.22 5.64 -20.29
C VAL A 21 33.80 5.06 -19.00
N ASN A 22 34.04 5.92 -18.02
CA ASN A 22 34.10 5.47 -16.63
C ASN A 22 33.04 6.22 -15.82
N SER A 23 31.84 6.35 -16.37
CA SER A 23 30.66 6.50 -15.53
C SER A 23 30.40 5.14 -14.90
N LYS A 24 30.96 4.94 -13.69
CA LYS A 24 30.31 4.08 -12.69
C LYS A 24 28.90 4.62 -12.51
N ILE A 25 27.97 4.18 -13.36
CA ILE A 25 26.55 4.30 -13.09
C ILE A 25 26.33 3.26 -11.99
N SER A 26 26.59 3.66 -10.74
CA SER A 26 25.97 2.97 -9.63
C SER A 26 24.47 2.98 -9.92
N ALA A 27 23.85 1.81 -9.96
CA ALA A 27 22.42 1.66 -10.05
C ALA A 27 21.78 2.30 -8.79
N GLU A 28 21.67 3.62 -8.79
CA GLU A 28 20.92 4.37 -7.80
C GLU A 28 19.46 4.07 -8.08
N SER A 29 18.83 3.39 -7.12
CA SER A 29 17.41 3.03 -7.09
C SER A 29 16.53 4.13 -7.68
N ALA A 30 15.56 3.80 -8.52
CA ALA A 30 14.61 4.78 -9.08
C ALA A 30 13.92 5.63 -7.99
N ASN A 31 13.87 5.14 -6.74
CA ASN A 31 13.33 5.80 -5.56
C ASN A 31 14.21 6.92 -4.96
N THR A 32 15.40 7.20 -5.51
CA THR A 32 16.26 8.33 -5.10
C THR A 32 16.36 9.44 -6.15
N ARG A 33 15.76 9.27 -7.33
CA ARG A 33 15.93 10.21 -8.46
C ARG A 33 14.99 11.42 -8.36
N CYS A 34 15.55 12.61 -8.60
CA CYS A 34 14.77 13.84 -8.81
C CYS A 34 14.00 13.75 -10.12
N VAL A 35 12.67 13.81 -10.04
CA VAL A 35 11.76 13.75 -11.21
C VAL A 35 11.72 15.08 -11.96
N LEU A 36 11.72 16.20 -11.24
CA LEU A 36 11.77 17.54 -11.82
C LEU A 36 12.81 18.39 -11.08
N ARG A 37 13.47 19.29 -11.81
CA ARG A 37 14.53 20.17 -11.33
C ARG A 37 14.18 21.60 -11.69
N GLN A 38 13.90 22.44 -10.69
CA GLN A 38 13.55 23.84 -10.92
C GLN A 38 14.01 24.69 -9.73
N ASN A 39 14.59 25.86 -9.99
CA ASN A 39 14.96 26.84 -8.95
C ASN A 39 15.75 26.21 -7.77
N LYS A 40 16.79 25.42 -8.07
CA LYS A 40 17.60 24.66 -7.09
C LYS A 40 16.77 23.73 -6.17
N THR A 41 15.61 23.28 -6.64
CA THR A 41 14.73 22.36 -5.92
C THR A 41 14.60 21.05 -6.69
N CYS A 42 14.80 19.95 -5.98
CA CYS A 42 14.55 18.60 -6.46
C CYS A 42 13.11 18.22 -6.11
N TYR A 43 12.32 17.81 -7.11
CA TYR A 43 10.95 17.32 -6.91
C TYR A 43 10.89 15.81 -7.09
N GLN A 44 10.23 15.13 -6.17
CA GLN A 44 9.99 13.70 -6.21
C GLN A 44 8.51 13.43 -5.90
N TYR A 45 7.84 12.59 -6.67
CA TYR A 45 6.46 12.22 -6.41
C TYR A 45 6.20 10.75 -6.66
N SER A 46 5.23 10.18 -5.95
CA SER A 46 4.76 8.82 -6.15
C SER A 46 3.26 8.68 -5.85
N ILE A 47 2.64 7.72 -6.53
CA ILE A 47 1.21 7.41 -6.44
C ILE A 47 1.00 5.93 -6.10
N ALA A 48 -0.02 5.69 -5.27
CA ALA A 48 -0.72 4.42 -5.05
C ALA A 48 0.19 3.18 -4.90
N ARG A 49 0.85 3.04 -3.74
CA ARG A 49 1.58 1.83 -3.29
C ARG A 49 2.27 2.01 -1.93
N ARG A 50 2.79 0.91 -1.38
CA ARG A 50 3.81 0.98 -0.33
C ARG A 50 5.17 1.35 -0.94
N ARG A 51 5.78 2.47 -0.56
CA ARG A 51 7.10 2.88 -1.08
C ARG A 51 7.95 3.64 -0.05
N ASN A 52 9.26 3.48 -0.19
CA ASN A 52 10.25 4.33 0.46
C ASN A 52 10.75 5.34 -0.58
N LEU A 53 10.62 6.63 -0.31
CA LEU A 53 11.11 7.71 -1.17
C LEU A 53 12.18 8.49 -0.43
N THR A 54 13.38 8.56 -1.00
CA THR A 54 14.50 9.28 -0.38
C THR A 54 14.95 10.41 -1.30
N CYS A 55 14.89 11.66 -0.82
CA CYS A 55 15.47 12.82 -1.47
C CYS A 55 16.68 13.26 -0.66
N SER A 56 17.88 13.03 -1.18
CA SER A 56 19.12 13.46 -0.55
C SER A 56 19.88 14.34 -1.52
N VAL A 57 20.03 15.62 -1.20
CA VAL A 57 20.66 16.60 -2.10
C VAL A 57 21.75 17.41 -1.44
N SER A 58 22.79 17.72 -2.21
CA SER A 58 23.92 18.56 -1.81
C SER A 58 23.82 19.98 -2.37
N GLY A 59 24.32 20.95 -1.60
CA GLY A 59 24.17 22.39 -1.83
C GLY A 59 24.73 22.93 -3.14
N ASP A 60 25.58 22.16 -3.82
CA ASP A 60 26.23 22.57 -5.07
C ASP A 60 25.25 22.57 -6.26
N LYS A 61 24.23 21.69 -6.25
CA LYS A 61 23.22 21.58 -7.32
C LYS A 61 21.79 21.87 -6.85
N PHE A 62 21.42 21.41 -5.65
CA PHE A 62 20.08 21.64 -5.12
C PHE A 62 20.15 22.05 -3.66
N ARG A 63 19.33 23.03 -3.30
CA ARG A 63 19.22 23.53 -1.93
C ARG A 63 18.02 22.94 -1.21
N ASN A 64 16.99 22.55 -1.96
CA ASN A 64 15.70 22.14 -1.43
C ASN A 64 15.24 20.81 -2.03
N CYS A 65 14.41 20.09 -1.28
CA CYS A 65 13.79 18.83 -1.67
C CYS A 65 12.27 18.90 -1.44
N HIS A 66 11.48 18.62 -2.47
CA HIS A 66 10.03 18.54 -2.41
C HIS A 66 9.58 17.10 -2.73
N GLN A 67 8.99 16.41 -1.76
CA GLN A 67 8.50 15.03 -1.91
C GLN A 67 6.99 14.96 -1.76
N MET A 68 6.32 14.17 -2.61
CA MET A 68 4.88 13.93 -2.52
C MET A 68 4.54 12.43 -2.64
N GLY A 69 3.88 11.90 -1.62
CA GLY A 69 3.25 10.58 -1.65
C GLY A 69 1.73 10.70 -1.70
N ASN A 70 1.10 10.02 -2.66
CA ASN A 70 -0.36 10.02 -2.81
C ASN A 70 -0.94 8.61 -2.84
N ALA A 71 -2.11 8.40 -2.23
CA ALA A 71 -2.93 7.20 -2.38
C ALA A 71 -2.32 5.84 -1.93
N GLY A 72 -1.25 5.83 -1.12
CA GLY A 72 -0.50 4.63 -0.72
C GLY A 72 0.09 4.69 0.70
N ALA A 73 1.03 3.79 1.01
CA ALA A 73 1.75 3.75 2.27
C ALA A 73 3.20 4.24 2.07
N PHE A 74 3.56 5.42 2.54
CA PHE A 74 4.88 6.00 2.20
C PHE A 74 5.79 6.18 3.41
N ASN A 75 7.07 5.90 3.22
CA ASN A 75 8.15 6.42 4.04
C ASN A 75 8.90 7.47 3.23
N LEU A 76 8.83 8.72 3.65
CA LEU A 76 9.55 9.80 2.97
C LEU A 76 10.76 10.19 3.83
N THR A 77 11.96 10.11 3.24
CA THR A 77 13.19 10.59 3.85
C THR A 77 13.70 11.76 3.04
N CYS A 78 13.93 12.90 3.70
CA CYS A 78 14.40 14.12 3.07
C CYS A 78 15.65 14.65 3.79
N SER A 79 16.72 14.86 3.03
CA SER A 79 17.97 15.45 3.49
C SER A 79 18.37 16.57 2.52
N SER A 80 18.37 17.82 2.98
CA SER A 80 18.74 18.98 2.16
C SER A 80 19.33 20.12 3.01
N PRO A 81 20.20 20.97 2.44
CA PRO A 81 20.83 22.06 3.20
C PRO A 81 19.87 23.24 3.48
N GLY A 82 18.79 23.37 2.73
CA GLY A 82 17.79 24.44 2.87
C GLY A 82 16.47 23.92 3.42
N GLU A 83 15.50 23.74 2.53
CA GLU A 83 14.14 23.34 2.88
C GLU A 83 13.80 21.94 2.38
N CYS A 84 13.19 21.16 3.26
CA CYS A 84 12.52 19.92 2.94
C CYS A 84 11.00 20.12 3.05
N LYS A 85 10.29 19.93 1.94
CA LYS A 85 8.83 19.92 1.88
C LYS A 85 8.32 18.52 1.57
N GLN A 86 7.62 17.90 2.51
CA GLN A 86 7.09 16.54 2.36
C GLN A 86 5.57 16.57 2.42
N GLN A 87 4.89 15.97 1.44
CA GLN A 87 3.43 15.97 1.35
C GLN A 87 2.88 14.55 1.29
N CYS A 88 1.94 14.25 2.18
CA CYS A 88 1.16 13.01 2.23
C CYS A 88 -0.31 13.33 1.98
N VAL A 89 -0.81 13.07 0.77
CA VAL A 89 -2.10 13.64 0.34
C VAL A 89 -3.28 12.73 0.67
N ALA A 90 -3.30 11.50 0.16
CA ALA A 90 -4.42 10.57 0.36
C ALA A 90 -3.94 9.16 0.70
N GLY A 91 -2.85 9.06 1.45
CA GLY A 91 -2.23 7.81 1.88
C GLY A 91 -1.91 7.83 3.37
N TYR A 92 -1.32 6.75 3.88
CA TYR A 92 -0.74 6.74 5.21
C TYR A 92 0.77 6.93 5.10
N CYS A 93 1.34 7.92 5.76
CA CYS A 93 2.80 8.09 5.77
C CYS A 93 3.34 7.59 7.10
N GLN A 94 3.94 6.39 7.06
CA GLN A 94 4.39 5.70 8.26
C GLN A 94 5.59 6.39 8.89
N SER A 95 6.47 6.97 8.07
CA SER A 95 7.53 7.86 8.52
C SER A 95 7.73 9.01 7.53
N LEU A 96 7.86 10.21 8.09
CA LEU A 96 8.25 11.41 7.38
C LEU A 96 9.49 11.95 8.08
N GLN A 97 10.65 11.48 7.64
CA GLN A 97 11.94 11.85 8.19
C GLN A 97 12.50 13.05 7.44
N CYS A 98 12.91 14.08 8.19
CA CYS A 98 13.37 15.34 7.62
C CYS A 98 14.64 15.84 8.31
N ASN A 99 15.71 16.00 7.53
CA ASN A 99 17.03 16.47 7.93
C ASN A 99 17.38 17.71 7.10
N ALA A 100 16.81 18.86 7.44
CA ALA A 100 17.06 20.14 6.77
C ALA A 100 17.03 21.29 7.76
N ARG A 101 17.39 22.52 7.34
CA ARG A 101 17.26 23.72 8.20
C ARG A 101 15.81 24.09 8.46
N LYS A 102 14.94 23.84 7.50
CA LYS A 102 13.50 24.03 7.61
C LYS A 102 12.77 22.81 7.09
N CYS A 103 11.91 22.24 7.93
CA CYS A 103 11.12 21.08 7.62
C CYS A 103 9.63 21.45 7.61
N ASN A 104 9.01 21.34 6.43
CA ASN A 104 7.59 21.59 6.22
C ASN A 104 6.92 20.31 5.77
N GLN A 105 6.13 19.71 6.65
CA GLN A 105 5.56 18.40 6.40
C GLN A 105 4.02 18.47 6.50
N TYR A 106 3.35 18.08 5.41
CA TYR A 106 1.91 18.26 5.22
C TYR A 106 1.22 16.91 5.07
N CYS A 107 0.15 16.71 5.84
CA CYS A 107 -0.65 15.50 5.87
C CYS A 107 -2.12 15.85 5.66
N ILE A 108 -2.62 15.65 4.44
CA ILE A 108 -3.93 16.19 4.04
C ILE A 108 -5.04 15.25 4.50
N ARG A 109 -5.23 14.13 3.80
CA ARG A 109 -6.27 13.14 4.12
C ARG A 109 -5.77 11.94 4.91
N GLY A 110 -4.46 11.83 5.12
CA GLY A 110 -3.80 10.72 5.79
C GLY A 110 -3.50 10.94 7.26
N ARG A 111 -3.06 9.89 7.93
CA ARG A 111 -2.34 10.00 9.22
C ARG A 111 -0.84 9.88 8.95
N CYS A 112 -0.07 10.60 9.75
CA CYS A 112 1.39 10.66 9.62
C CYS A 112 2.08 10.59 10.97
N ASN A 113 3.24 9.95 10.99
CA ASN A 113 4.20 10.03 12.10
C ASN A 113 5.44 10.78 11.63
N MET A 114 5.82 11.85 12.34
CA MET A 114 6.94 12.70 11.95
C MET A 114 8.19 12.44 12.74
N GLU A 115 9.31 12.55 12.04
CA GLU A 115 10.65 12.66 12.61
C GLU A 115 11.34 13.87 11.98
N CYS A 116 11.41 14.97 12.72
CA CYS A 116 12.00 16.22 12.23
C CYS A 116 13.29 16.52 12.99
N ASN A 117 14.44 16.50 12.30
CA ASN A 117 15.75 16.84 12.85
C ASN A 117 16.20 18.21 12.31
N SER A 118 15.52 19.28 12.74
CA SER A 118 15.65 20.62 12.16
C SER A 118 15.60 21.72 13.22
N GLU A 119 16.11 22.91 12.89
CA GLU A 119 15.93 24.10 13.75
C GLU A 119 14.46 24.56 13.78
N GLU A 120 13.76 24.41 12.65
CA GLU A 120 12.36 24.77 12.49
C GLU A 120 11.56 23.59 11.94
N CYS A 121 10.69 23.03 12.79
CA CYS A 121 9.81 21.93 12.45
C CYS A 121 8.37 22.44 12.36
N ILE A 122 7.75 22.28 11.19
CA ILE A 122 6.34 22.60 10.97
C ILE A 122 5.63 21.36 10.44
N GLN A 123 4.64 20.89 11.19
CA GLN A 123 3.72 19.85 10.78
C GLN A 123 2.31 20.43 10.62
N GLU A 124 1.70 20.17 9.47
CA GLU A 124 0.31 20.54 9.20
C GLU A 124 -0.51 19.31 8.82
N CYS A 125 -1.60 19.08 9.53
CA CYS A 125 -2.46 17.92 9.37
C CYS A 125 -3.90 18.38 9.21
N ASP A 126 -4.53 18.06 8.08
CA ASP A 126 -5.87 18.55 7.77
C ASP A 126 -6.96 17.60 8.32
N ILE A 127 -6.91 16.30 8.00
CA ILE A 127 -8.02 15.38 8.31
C ILE A 127 -7.67 14.27 9.33
N GLY A 128 -6.64 13.46 9.09
CA GLY A 128 -6.44 12.18 9.81
C GLY A 128 -5.82 12.27 11.20
N GLY A 129 -5.55 13.48 11.68
CA GLY A 129 -4.71 13.70 12.86
C GLY A 129 -3.26 13.29 12.63
N CYS A 130 -2.39 13.62 13.57
CA CYS A 130 -0.96 13.30 13.48
C CYS A 130 -0.22 13.42 14.81
N GLU A 131 0.91 12.74 14.89
CA GLU A 131 1.83 12.85 16.02
C GLU A 131 3.10 13.60 15.60
N MET A 132 3.48 14.60 16.39
CA MET A 132 4.72 15.35 16.26
C MET A 132 5.59 15.10 17.48
N LYS A 133 6.81 14.62 17.27
CA LYS A 133 7.86 14.56 18.30
C LYS A 133 8.99 15.49 17.90
N CYS A 134 9.21 16.54 18.69
CA CYS A 134 10.29 17.50 18.46
C CYS A 134 11.57 16.99 19.16
N PRO A 135 12.74 17.00 18.52
CA PRO A 135 14.01 16.73 19.19
C PRO A 135 14.38 17.78 20.24
N SER A 136 15.26 17.43 21.17
CA SER A 136 15.91 18.41 22.05
C SER A 136 16.82 19.33 21.24
N GLY A 137 16.77 20.64 21.48
CA GLY A 137 17.62 21.64 20.81
C GLY A 137 16.98 22.35 19.61
N VAL A 138 15.74 21.98 19.24
CA VAL A 138 14.96 22.68 18.21
C VAL A 138 14.56 24.08 18.68
N LYS A 139 14.66 25.09 17.79
CA LYS A 139 14.25 26.46 18.12
C LYS A 139 12.74 26.59 18.09
N ARG A 140 12.10 26.17 17.00
CA ARG A 140 10.65 26.33 16.80
C ARG A 140 10.01 25.03 16.37
N CYS A 141 9.03 24.58 17.14
CA CYS A 141 8.21 23.43 16.80
C CYS A 141 6.75 23.85 16.70
N ILE A 142 6.11 23.65 15.54
CA ILE A 142 4.73 24.08 15.29
C ILE A 142 3.93 22.91 14.72
N GLN A 143 2.84 22.57 15.40
CA GLN A 143 1.83 21.65 14.90
C GLN A 143 0.53 22.40 14.61
N LYS A 144 0.01 22.26 13.39
CA LYS A 144 -1.33 22.74 13.01
C LYS A 144 -2.22 21.54 12.71
N CYS A 145 -3.38 21.50 13.34
CA CYS A 145 -4.33 20.41 13.23
C CYS A 145 -5.72 20.93 12.82
N GLY A 146 -6.21 20.50 11.66
CA GLY A 146 -7.57 20.79 11.19
C GLY A 146 -8.61 19.91 11.88
N ARG A 147 -8.43 18.59 11.80
CA ARG A 147 -9.33 17.55 12.33
C ARG A 147 -8.56 16.32 12.81
N GLY A 148 -9.27 15.41 13.46
CA GLY A 148 -8.71 14.12 13.90
C GLY A 148 -8.14 14.17 15.31
N ASN A 149 -7.16 13.30 15.55
CA ASN A 149 -6.45 13.18 16.82
C ASN A 149 -4.99 13.64 16.65
N CYS A 150 -4.68 14.84 17.12
CA CYS A 150 -3.34 15.41 17.03
C CYS A 150 -2.62 15.40 18.38
N LYS A 151 -1.36 14.96 18.36
CA LYS A 151 -0.50 14.91 19.55
C LYS A 151 0.81 15.61 19.24
N MET A 152 1.23 16.52 20.12
CA MET A 152 2.52 17.19 20.05
C MET A 152 3.31 16.88 21.32
N HIS A 153 4.54 16.39 21.17
CA HIS A 153 5.48 16.18 22.25
C HIS A 153 6.67 17.12 22.09
N CYS A 154 6.79 18.05 23.03
CA CYS A 154 7.90 19.00 23.14
C CYS A 154 8.72 18.68 24.40
N PRO A 155 9.87 18.01 24.27
CA PRO A 155 10.74 17.74 25.40
C PRO A 155 11.47 19.00 25.90
N ALA A 156 12.14 18.86 27.05
CA ALA A 156 13.07 19.87 27.54
C ALA A 156 14.15 20.22 26.48
N GLY A 157 14.53 21.50 26.43
CA GLY A 157 15.51 22.01 25.46
C GLY A 157 14.93 22.56 24.15
N VAL A 158 13.63 22.44 23.91
CA VAL A 158 12.96 23.17 22.81
C VAL A 158 12.65 24.61 23.25
N GLN A 159 12.98 25.59 22.41
CA GLN A 159 12.78 27.01 22.79
C GLN A 159 11.31 27.43 22.72
N TYR A 160 10.65 27.15 21.60
CA TYR A 160 9.27 27.57 21.38
C TYR A 160 8.43 26.45 20.77
N CYS A 161 7.29 26.16 21.38
CA CYS A 161 6.32 25.20 20.90
C CYS A 161 4.94 25.83 20.71
N LYS A 162 4.31 25.58 19.56
CA LYS A 162 2.94 26.01 19.28
C LYS A 162 2.08 24.88 18.72
N GLN A 163 0.93 24.62 19.35
CA GLN A 163 -0.12 23.76 18.79
C GLN A 163 -1.36 24.58 18.45
N SER A 164 -1.79 24.55 17.19
CA SER A 164 -3.03 25.19 16.73
C SER A 164 -4.03 24.13 16.27
N CYS A 165 -5.26 24.17 16.78
CA CYS A 165 -6.27 23.15 16.56
C CYS A 165 -7.64 23.75 16.22
N ASP A 166 -8.18 23.37 15.08
CA ASP A 166 -9.51 23.79 14.66
C ASP A 166 -10.58 22.88 15.28
N THR A 167 -10.63 21.61 14.88
CA THR A 167 -11.60 20.59 15.37
C THR A 167 -10.91 19.29 15.80
N GLY A 168 -11.62 18.41 16.51
CA GLY A 168 -11.09 17.10 16.95
C GLY A 168 -10.47 17.12 18.36
N ARG A 169 -9.52 16.22 18.61
CA ARG A 169 -8.81 16.11 19.90
C ARG A 169 -7.34 16.52 19.72
N CYS A 170 -6.88 17.42 20.58
CA CYS A 170 -5.51 17.90 20.56
C CYS A 170 -4.83 17.80 21.92
N LEU A 171 -3.76 17.01 21.98
CA LEU A 171 -2.90 16.85 23.15
C LEU A 171 -1.53 17.49 22.89
N MET A 172 -1.04 18.25 23.86
CA MET A 172 0.33 18.79 23.86
C MET A 172 0.95 18.41 25.19
N LEU A 173 2.05 17.68 25.11
CA LEU A 173 2.93 17.38 26.22
C LEU A 173 4.12 18.33 26.08
N CYS A 174 4.19 19.36 26.92
CA CYS A 174 5.18 20.42 26.76
C CYS A 174 6.07 20.56 27.99
N GLN A 175 7.37 20.40 27.75
CA GLN A 175 8.47 20.69 28.66
C GLN A 175 9.44 21.73 28.03
N GLY A 176 9.06 22.33 26.90
CA GLY A 176 9.83 23.39 26.25
C GLY A 176 9.80 24.70 27.05
N LYS A 177 10.66 25.66 26.68
CA LYS A 177 10.77 26.93 27.41
C LYS A 177 9.49 27.76 27.29
N GLU A 178 8.94 27.87 26.09
CA GLU A 178 7.68 28.57 25.82
C GLU A 178 6.70 27.65 25.09
N CYS A 179 5.48 27.54 25.63
CA CYS A 179 4.43 26.69 25.09
C CYS A 179 3.17 27.52 24.83
N SER A 180 2.70 27.53 23.60
CA SER A 180 1.49 28.25 23.17
C SER A 180 0.48 27.31 22.52
N ARG A 181 -0.80 27.53 22.80
CA ARG A 181 -1.89 26.71 22.24
C ARG A 181 -3.06 27.57 21.82
N SER A 182 -3.70 27.19 20.73
CA SER A 182 -4.92 27.83 20.23
C SER A 182 -5.91 26.75 19.78
N CYS A 183 -7.10 26.74 20.38
CA CYS A 183 -8.18 25.82 20.05
C CYS A 183 -9.43 26.63 19.66
N ARG A 184 -10.09 26.27 18.56
CA ARG A 184 -11.32 26.95 18.09
C ARG A 184 -12.59 26.18 18.47
N TYR A 185 -12.83 25.03 17.83
CA TYR A 185 -14.00 24.17 18.04
C TYR A 185 -13.63 22.81 18.67
N SER A 186 -12.49 22.76 19.36
CA SER A 186 -11.90 21.55 19.93
C SER A 186 -11.54 21.73 21.41
N LYS A 187 -11.36 20.62 22.13
CA LYS A 187 -10.84 20.63 23.49
C LYS A 187 -9.31 20.44 23.45
N CYS A 188 -8.58 21.45 23.95
CA CYS A 188 -7.14 21.38 24.20
C CYS A 188 -6.89 20.68 25.54
N LEU A 189 -6.18 19.55 25.55
CA LEU A 189 -5.85 18.77 26.76
C LEU A 189 -4.38 18.94 27.14
N TYR A 190 -4.06 19.16 28.42
CA TYR A 190 -2.70 19.30 28.98
C TYR A 190 -2.33 18.09 29.83
N ASN A 191 -1.18 17.45 29.54
CA ASN A 191 -0.63 16.29 30.24
C ASN A 191 -1.59 15.09 30.34
N SER A 192 -1.04 13.88 30.47
CA SER A 192 -1.84 12.68 30.61
C SER A 192 -2.39 12.58 32.03
N GLU A 193 -3.57 13.14 32.28
CA GLU A 193 -4.48 12.36 33.13
C GLU A 193 -4.68 11.01 32.42
N PRO A 194 -4.62 9.88 33.15
CA PRO A 194 -4.94 8.60 32.54
C PRO A 194 -6.29 8.77 31.85
N GLU A 195 -6.34 8.48 30.54
CA GLU A 195 -7.61 8.42 29.82
C GLU A 195 -8.45 7.40 30.59
N ASN A 196 -9.37 7.88 31.42
CA ASN A 196 -10.52 7.09 31.81
C ASN A 196 -11.06 6.57 30.49
N VAL A 197 -11.12 5.25 30.35
CA VAL A 197 -11.64 4.57 29.16
C VAL A 197 -13.11 4.97 29.05
N ALA A 198 -13.33 6.14 28.46
CA ALA A 198 -14.65 6.70 28.29
C ALA A 198 -15.34 5.80 27.27
N ALA A 199 -16.56 5.37 27.60
CA ALA A 199 -17.39 4.63 26.68
C ALA A 199 -17.45 5.34 25.32
N MET A 200 -17.42 4.57 24.23
CA MET A 200 -17.43 5.13 22.87
C MET A 200 -18.64 6.05 22.67
N ALA A 201 -18.41 7.23 22.10
CA ALA A 201 -19.47 8.18 21.83
C ALA A 201 -20.45 7.61 20.79
N VAL A 202 -21.75 7.63 21.08
CA VAL A 202 -22.76 7.16 20.13
C VAL A 202 -23.18 8.30 19.21
N VAL A 203 -23.07 8.09 17.90
CA VAL A 203 -23.52 9.03 16.86
C VAL A 203 -24.67 8.37 16.11
N SER A 204 -25.90 8.69 16.49
CA SER A 204 -27.14 8.09 15.91
C SER A 204 -27.99 9.10 15.13
N SER A 205 -27.52 10.33 14.94
CA SER A 205 -28.20 11.39 14.20
C SER A 205 -27.25 12.08 13.22
N CYS A 206 -27.80 12.86 12.29
CA CYS A 206 -27.02 13.62 11.30
C CYS A 206 -26.32 14.83 11.94
N ASN A 207 -25.26 14.58 12.71
CA ASN A 207 -24.58 15.58 13.53
C ASN A 207 -23.77 16.62 12.76
N ARG A 208 -23.63 16.47 11.43
CA ARG A 208 -22.96 17.48 10.58
C ARG A 208 -23.93 18.25 9.70
N ALA A 209 -24.77 17.54 8.95
CA ALA A 209 -25.72 18.13 8.03
C ALA A 209 -26.78 17.09 7.63
N PHE A 210 -27.98 17.58 7.35
CA PHE A 210 -29.03 16.82 6.68
C PHE A 210 -29.50 17.64 5.48
N LEU A 211 -29.52 17.04 4.29
CA LEU A 211 -30.00 17.70 3.07
C LEU A 211 -31.39 17.13 2.70
N PRO A 212 -32.49 17.81 3.04
CA PRO A 212 -33.84 17.25 2.91
C PRO A 212 -34.21 16.91 1.46
N ARG A 213 -33.84 17.79 0.51
CA ARG A 213 -34.13 17.60 -0.93
C ARG A 213 -33.54 16.33 -1.52
N HIS A 214 -32.44 15.84 -0.97
CA HIS A 214 -31.74 14.65 -1.45
C HIS A 214 -31.76 13.50 -0.42
N SER A 215 -32.38 13.70 0.74
CA SER A 215 -32.40 12.76 1.87
C SER A 215 -31.00 12.21 2.21
N ILE A 216 -30.03 13.13 2.36
CA ILE A 216 -28.63 12.78 2.68
C ILE A 216 -28.33 13.12 4.14
N CYS A 217 -27.84 12.13 4.88
CA CYS A 217 -27.35 12.29 6.25
C CYS A 217 -25.82 12.31 6.29
N TYR A 218 -25.25 13.29 6.99
CA TYR A 218 -23.81 13.36 7.27
C TYR A 218 -23.54 13.17 8.76
N GLN A 219 -22.75 12.13 9.07
CA GLN A 219 -22.25 11.83 10.41
C GLN A 219 -20.73 11.95 10.43
N HIS A 220 -20.18 12.77 11.33
CA HIS A 220 -18.74 12.87 11.55
C HIS A 220 -18.37 12.48 12.98
N CYS A 221 -17.24 11.81 13.13
CA CYS A 221 -16.55 11.57 14.40
C CYS A 221 -15.13 12.15 14.34
N PRO A 222 -14.95 13.44 14.68
CA PRO A 222 -13.64 14.11 14.63
C PRO A 222 -12.61 13.51 15.58
N SER A 223 -12.99 13.21 16.81
CA SER A 223 -12.06 12.79 17.87
C SER A 223 -11.82 11.28 17.96
N GLY A 224 -12.46 10.49 17.10
CA GLY A 224 -12.44 9.03 17.19
C GLY A 224 -13.20 8.49 18.40
N ASN A 225 -13.09 7.18 18.66
CA ASN A 225 -13.79 6.50 19.76
C ASN A 225 -15.32 6.64 19.66
N CYS A 226 -15.89 6.39 18.47
CA CYS A 226 -17.33 6.54 18.22
C CYS A 226 -18.00 5.25 17.73
N ASN A 227 -19.21 4.99 18.21
CA ASN A 227 -20.17 4.09 17.60
C ASN A 227 -21.10 4.90 16.67
N MET A 228 -20.80 4.91 15.38
CA MET A 228 -21.59 5.59 14.34
C MET A 228 -22.69 4.66 13.86
N MET A 229 -23.93 4.96 14.26
CA MET A 229 -25.11 4.13 14.04
C MET A 229 -25.86 4.55 12.78
N ASN A 230 -26.68 3.65 12.27
CA ASN A 230 -27.56 3.93 11.14
C ASN A 230 -28.59 5.02 11.48
N VAL A 231 -28.99 5.79 10.46
CA VAL A 231 -30.16 6.68 10.49
C VAL A 231 -31.18 6.15 9.50
N THR A 232 -32.40 5.90 9.95
CA THR A 232 -33.49 5.35 9.12
C THR A 232 -34.05 6.39 8.15
N ASN A 233 -34.69 5.94 7.07
CA ASN A 233 -35.42 6.80 6.11
C ASN A 233 -34.55 7.81 5.34
N VAL A 234 -33.26 7.52 5.17
CA VAL A 234 -32.36 8.35 4.35
C VAL A 234 -32.01 7.63 3.06
N ALA A 235 -31.99 8.36 1.95
CA ALA A 235 -31.58 7.81 0.66
C ALA A 235 -30.08 7.54 0.65
N MET A 236 -29.30 8.46 1.20
CA MET A 236 -27.84 8.36 1.27
C MET A 236 -27.33 8.69 2.66
N HIS A 237 -26.29 7.98 3.08
CA HIS A 237 -25.68 8.20 4.38
C HIS A 237 -24.15 8.23 4.25
N SER A 238 -23.55 9.33 4.70
CA SER A 238 -22.10 9.52 4.71
C SER A 238 -21.60 9.56 6.15
N GLN A 239 -20.75 8.60 6.49
CA GLN A 239 -20.12 8.48 7.81
C GLN A 239 -18.61 8.67 7.66
N ALA A 240 -18.02 9.59 8.43
CA ALA A 240 -16.58 9.83 8.45
C ALA A 240 -16.01 9.78 9.87
N CYS A 241 -15.07 8.86 10.10
CA CYS A 241 -14.32 8.75 11.35
C CYS A 241 -12.88 9.28 11.15
N TYR A 242 -12.58 10.42 11.75
CA TYR A 242 -11.28 11.08 11.56
C TYR A 242 -10.24 10.64 12.59
N GLY A 243 -10.62 10.52 13.87
CA GLY A 243 -9.70 10.19 14.96
C GLY A 243 -9.33 8.71 15.11
N GLY A 244 -10.05 7.80 14.46
CA GLY A 244 -9.85 6.34 14.55
C GLY A 244 -10.60 5.69 15.73
N ASN A 245 -10.43 4.39 15.90
CA ASN A 245 -11.15 3.58 16.89
C ASN A 245 -12.68 3.76 16.81
N CYS A 246 -13.26 3.56 15.62
CA CYS A 246 -14.71 3.71 15.40
C CYS A 246 -15.35 2.39 14.98
N ASN A 247 -16.61 2.21 15.38
CA ASN A 247 -17.54 1.27 14.78
C ASN A 247 -18.50 2.04 13.89
N MET A 248 -18.70 1.58 12.66
CA MET A 248 -19.53 2.27 11.67
C MET A 248 -20.57 1.29 11.12
N ARG A 249 -21.86 1.61 11.28
CA ARG A 249 -22.96 0.82 10.76
C ARG A 249 -23.82 1.68 9.86
N CYS A 250 -24.04 1.24 8.63
CA CYS A 250 -24.77 2.00 7.64
C CYS A 250 -25.77 1.14 6.86
N ASN A 251 -27.03 1.56 6.88
CA ASN A 251 -28.14 0.92 6.18
C ASN A 251 -29.10 2.00 5.64
N ALA A 252 -28.62 2.76 4.66
CA ALA A 252 -29.40 3.73 3.89
C ALA A 252 -30.14 3.05 2.73
N ASN A 253 -31.20 3.68 2.22
CA ASN A 253 -32.05 3.07 1.19
C ASN A 253 -31.33 2.85 -0.15
N LYS A 254 -30.35 3.70 -0.50
CA LYS A 254 -29.59 3.58 -1.77
C LYS A 254 -28.11 3.42 -1.53
N LYS A 255 -27.47 4.39 -0.88
CA LYS A 255 -26.00 4.46 -0.83
C LYS A 255 -25.46 4.82 0.54
N CYS A 256 -24.45 4.06 0.94
CA CYS A 256 -23.63 4.33 2.09
C CYS A 256 -22.19 4.65 1.67
N SER A 257 -21.63 5.71 2.25
CA SER A 257 -20.23 6.10 2.09
C SER A 257 -19.58 6.18 3.47
N GLN A 258 -18.72 5.23 3.79
CA GLN A 258 -18.05 5.11 5.07
C GLN A 258 -16.55 5.32 4.87
N VAL A 259 -16.00 6.35 5.51
CA VAL A 259 -14.58 6.66 5.45
C VAL A 259 -13.99 6.62 6.85
N CYS A 260 -13.08 5.68 7.08
CA CYS A 260 -12.24 5.62 8.26
C CYS A 260 -10.86 6.19 7.92
N VAL A 261 -10.57 7.38 8.45
CA VAL A 261 -9.28 8.04 8.24
C VAL A 261 -8.26 7.64 9.31
N GLY A 262 -8.69 7.57 10.57
CA GLY A 262 -7.83 7.12 11.67
C GLY A 262 -7.56 5.60 11.64
N ARG A 263 -6.69 5.12 12.53
CA ARG A 263 -6.37 3.69 12.66
C ARG A 263 -7.45 2.92 13.43
N HIS A 264 -7.46 1.60 13.27
CA HIS A 264 -8.22 0.67 14.13
C HIS A 264 -9.76 0.89 14.09
N CYS A 265 -10.35 1.11 12.92
CA CYS A 265 -11.81 0.97 12.83
C CYS A 265 -12.19 -0.51 12.96
N GLN A 266 -12.70 -0.86 14.15
CA GLN A 266 -12.89 -2.24 14.59
C GLN A 266 -13.92 -2.98 13.74
N LEU A 267 -15.00 -2.31 13.35
CA LEU A 267 -16.02 -2.86 12.46
C LEU A 267 -16.69 -1.77 11.62
N VAL A 268 -16.59 -1.91 10.30
CA VAL A 268 -17.25 -1.05 9.32
C VAL A 268 -18.23 -1.93 8.52
N THR A 269 -19.51 -1.87 8.88
CA THR A 269 -20.57 -2.70 8.30
C THR A 269 -21.51 -1.88 7.42
N CYS A 270 -21.87 -2.44 6.27
CA CYS A 270 -22.75 -1.80 5.31
C CYS A 270 -23.72 -2.79 4.64
N THR A 271 -25.01 -2.44 4.62
CA THR A 271 -26.09 -3.28 4.06
C THR A 271 -26.99 -2.53 3.05
N SER A 272 -26.60 -1.32 2.61
CA SER A 272 -27.32 -0.57 1.57
C SER A 272 -27.26 -1.24 0.20
N GLU A 273 -27.96 -0.73 -0.81
CA GLU A 273 -27.78 -1.26 -2.18
C GLU A 273 -26.35 -1.06 -2.71
N ILE A 274 -25.77 0.12 -2.43
CA ILE A 274 -24.41 0.50 -2.82
C ILE A 274 -23.63 0.89 -1.57
N CYS A 275 -22.48 0.24 -1.37
CA CYS A 275 -21.58 0.50 -0.25
C CYS A 275 -20.19 0.87 -0.73
N ILE A 276 -19.72 2.03 -0.27
CA ILE A 276 -18.35 2.50 -0.47
C ILE A 276 -17.70 2.60 0.90
N GLN A 277 -16.68 1.78 1.13
CA GLN A 277 -15.93 1.69 2.38
C GLN A 277 -14.46 2.00 2.09
N GLU A 278 -13.92 3.03 2.74
CA GLU A 278 -12.55 3.46 2.55
C GLU A 278 -11.83 3.55 3.91
N CYS A 279 -10.76 2.76 4.05
CA CYS A 279 -9.86 2.75 5.19
C CYS A 279 -8.50 3.35 4.77
N ILE A 280 -8.18 4.53 5.29
CA ILE A 280 -6.96 5.26 4.91
C ILE A 280 -5.75 4.73 5.69
N ALA A 281 -5.82 4.74 7.03
CA ALA A 281 -4.71 4.35 7.90
C ALA A 281 -4.69 2.84 8.23
N GLY A 282 -5.30 1.99 7.40
CA GLY A 282 -5.20 0.53 7.53
C GLY A 282 -5.76 -0.06 8.83
N GLY A 283 -5.61 -1.37 8.97
CA GLY A 283 -6.05 -2.09 10.18
C GLY A 283 -7.56 -2.03 10.43
N CYS A 284 -8.36 -1.90 9.36
CA CYS A 284 -9.82 -1.89 9.46
C CYS A 284 -10.39 -3.28 9.18
N ASN A 285 -11.53 -3.60 9.80
CA ASN A 285 -12.38 -4.72 9.38
C ASN A 285 -13.62 -4.17 8.66
N MET A 286 -13.70 -4.42 7.36
CA MET A 286 -14.76 -3.93 6.48
C MET A 286 -15.63 -5.10 6.00
N GLU A 287 -16.92 -5.01 6.28
CA GLU A 287 -17.92 -6.01 5.92
C GLU A 287 -19.02 -5.36 5.09
N CYS A 288 -19.26 -5.92 3.91
CA CYS A 288 -20.24 -5.44 2.97
C CYS A 288 -21.22 -6.56 2.60
N TYR A 289 -22.51 -6.27 2.74
CA TYR A 289 -23.60 -7.21 2.48
C TYR A 289 -24.47 -6.78 1.28
N SER A 290 -23.91 -5.94 0.41
CA SER A 290 -24.64 -5.17 -0.61
C SER A 290 -24.57 -5.77 -2.00
N LYS A 291 -25.44 -5.30 -2.91
CA LYS A 291 -25.36 -5.65 -4.34
C LYS A 291 -24.07 -5.14 -4.99
N VAL A 292 -23.64 -3.93 -4.60
CA VAL A 292 -22.42 -3.30 -5.09
C VAL A 292 -21.55 -2.88 -3.91
N CYS A 293 -20.39 -3.50 -3.80
CA CYS A 293 -19.41 -3.25 -2.74
C CYS A 293 -18.12 -2.68 -3.34
N THR A 294 -17.67 -1.54 -2.80
CA THR A 294 -16.34 -0.98 -3.07
C THR A 294 -15.59 -0.81 -1.75
N GLN A 295 -14.55 -1.61 -1.54
CA GLN A 295 -13.72 -1.62 -0.34
C GLN A 295 -12.30 -1.22 -0.70
N ILE A 296 -11.80 -0.16 -0.08
CA ILE A 296 -10.48 0.41 -0.35
C ILE A 296 -9.69 0.47 0.95
N CYS A 297 -8.58 -0.26 1.03
CA CYS A 297 -7.61 -0.20 2.11
C CYS A 297 -6.31 0.41 1.59
N ARG A 298 -5.93 1.59 2.10
CA ARG A 298 -4.76 2.34 1.58
C ARG A 298 -3.45 1.95 2.26
N GLU A 299 -3.38 1.96 3.60
CA GLU A 299 -2.15 1.57 4.32
C GLU A 299 -1.87 0.06 4.28
N GLY A 300 -2.92 -0.77 4.23
CA GLY A 300 -2.79 -2.22 4.31
C GLY A 300 -3.29 -2.80 5.64
N ASN A 301 -3.06 -4.10 5.84
CA ASN A 301 -3.48 -4.86 7.02
C ASN A 301 -4.98 -4.80 7.33
N CYS A 302 -5.82 -4.61 6.30
CA CYS A 302 -7.27 -4.62 6.48
C CYS A 302 -7.84 -6.02 6.26
N ARG A 303 -8.93 -6.34 6.97
CA ARG A 303 -9.85 -7.41 6.57
C ARG A 303 -10.97 -6.79 5.73
N MET A 304 -11.19 -7.32 4.53
CA MET A 304 -12.19 -6.84 3.59
C MET A 304 -13.05 -8.03 3.16
N ALA A 305 -14.34 -7.98 3.45
CA ALA A 305 -15.24 -9.07 3.18
C ALA A 305 -16.51 -8.57 2.46
N CYS A 306 -16.85 -9.22 1.36
CA CYS A 306 -18.15 -9.14 0.70
C CYS A 306 -18.92 -10.42 1.06
N LEU A 307 -19.88 -10.32 1.97
CA LEU A 307 -20.52 -11.42 2.70
C LEU A 307 -21.99 -11.64 2.29
N SER A 308 -22.31 -11.34 1.04
CA SER A 308 -23.67 -11.49 0.53
C SER A 308 -23.61 -12.28 -0.75
N SER A 309 -24.29 -13.44 -0.77
CA SER A 309 -24.49 -14.24 -1.98
C SER A 309 -25.25 -13.48 -3.08
N ASN A 310 -25.96 -12.40 -2.73
CA ASN A 310 -26.64 -11.51 -3.67
C ASN A 310 -25.74 -10.35 -4.14
N SER A 311 -24.46 -10.31 -3.74
CA SER A 311 -23.51 -9.28 -4.20
C SER A 311 -23.19 -9.51 -5.67
N LYS A 312 -23.65 -8.61 -6.55
CA LYS A 312 -23.34 -8.67 -7.98
C LYS A 312 -21.91 -8.25 -8.28
N ILE A 313 -21.43 -7.22 -7.60
CA ILE A 313 -20.12 -6.61 -7.87
C ILE A 313 -19.41 -6.31 -6.55
N CYS A 314 -18.21 -6.86 -6.39
CA CYS A 314 -17.35 -6.57 -5.26
C CYS A 314 -15.94 -6.15 -5.73
N TYR A 315 -15.64 -4.86 -5.57
CA TYR A 315 -14.31 -4.30 -5.80
C TYR A 315 -13.57 -4.17 -4.48
N GLN A 316 -12.41 -4.83 -4.38
CA GLN A 316 -11.56 -4.77 -3.21
C GLN A 316 -10.18 -4.28 -3.63
N THR A 317 -9.64 -3.26 -2.97
CA THR A 317 -8.32 -2.72 -3.29
C THR A 317 -7.49 -2.58 -2.03
N CYS A 318 -6.31 -3.22 -2.01
CA CYS A 318 -5.32 -3.13 -0.95
C CYS A 318 -4.04 -2.48 -1.48
N ALA A 319 -3.84 -1.19 -1.21
CA ALA A 319 -2.70 -0.45 -1.75
C ALA A 319 -1.38 -0.70 -0.99
N GLY A 320 -1.44 -0.86 0.33
CA GLY A 320 -0.25 -0.98 1.18
C GLY A 320 0.12 -2.41 1.62
N GLY A 321 -0.66 -3.41 1.21
CA GLY A 321 -0.36 -4.84 1.41
C GLY A 321 -0.91 -5.43 2.71
N GLY A 322 -0.69 -6.73 2.94
CA GLY A 322 -1.07 -7.40 4.19
C GLY A 322 -2.57 -7.57 4.40
N CYS A 323 -3.41 -7.32 3.39
CA CYS A 323 -4.86 -7.41 3.56
C CYS A 323 -5.36 -8.85 3.49
N VAL A 324 -6.42 -9.16 4.24
CA VAL A 324 -7.20 -10.39 4.08
C VAL A 324 -8.47 -10.04 3.32
N THR A 325 -8.67 -10.65 2.16
CA THR A 325 -9.86 -10.45 1.32
C THR A 325 -10.73 -11.69 1.28
N SER A 326 -12.05 -11.49 1.23
CA SER A 326 -13.06 -12.55 1.08
C SER A 326 -14.22 -12.00 0.25
N CYS A 327 -14.79 -12.83 -0.63
CA CYS A 327 -15.90 -12.44 -1.47
C CYS A 327 -16.83 -13.63 -1.75
N GLU A 328 -18.13 -13.43 -1.53
CA GLU A 328 -19.21 -14.39 -1.82
C GLU A 328 -20.07 -13.92 -3.03
N GLY A 329 -19.66 -12.87 -3.73
CA GLY A 329 -20.42 -12.28 -4.83
C GLY A 329 -20.18 -12.91 -6.21
N GLU A 330 -21.05 -12.58 -7.16
CA GLU A 330 -20.96 -13.06 -8.56
C GLU A 330 -19.67 -12.57 -9.26
N ASN A 331 -19.33 -11.29 -9.10
CA ASN A 331 -18.15 -10.69 -9.74
C ASN A 331 -17.24 -10.04 -8.70
N CYS A 332 -16.21 -10.77 -8.30
CA CYS A 332 -15.20 -10.28 -7.36
C CYS A 332 -13.92 -9.86 -8.07
N SER A 333 -13.40 -8.68 -7.71
CA SER A 333 -12.16 -8.14 -8.23
C SER A 333 -11.30 -7.59 -7.09
N PRO A 334 -10.65 -8.47 -6.30
CA PRO A 334 -9.64 -8.07 -5.34
C PRO A 334 -8.35 -7.68 -6.06
N ARG A 335 -7.74 -6.58 -5.64
CA ARG A 335 -6.45 -6.06 -6.14
C ARG A 335 -5.51 -5.81 -4.99
N CYS A 336 -4.31 -6.38 -5.04
CA CYS A 336 -3.27 -6.17 -4.04
C CYS A 336 -2.06 -5.48 -4.67
N PHE A 337 -1.75 -4.24 -4.27
CA PHE A 337 -0.61 -3.50 -4.81
C PHE A 337 0.61 -3.52 -3.89
N GLY A 338 0.44 -3.75 -2.59
CA GLY A 338 1.52 -3.72 -1.60
C GLY A 338 2.10 -5.09 -1.21
N GLY A 339 1.65 -6.18 -1.83
CA GLY A 339 2.06 -7.55 -1.50
C GLY A 339 1.46 -8.08 -0.19
N HIS A 340 1.80 -9.32 0.18
CA HIS A 340 1.41 -9.95 1.46
C HIS A 340 -0.11 -10.09 1.69
N CYS A 341 -0.93 -9.98 0.65
CA CYS A 341 -2.36 -10.17 0.79
C CYS A 341 -2.70 -11.67 0.84
N LYS A 342 -3.70 -12.01 1.66
CA LYS A 342 -4.28 -13.36 1.70
C LYS A 342 -5.71 -13.27 1.19
N HIS A 343 -6.10 -14.22 0.35
CA HIS A 343 -7.50 -14.46 0.08
C HIS A 343 -7.98 -15.62 0.93
N SER A 344 -9.15 -15.51 1.54
CA SER A 344 -9.75 -16.64 2.22
C SER A 344 -10.05 -17.73 1.18
N LEU A 345 -9.58 -18.96 1.44
CA LEU A 345 -9.54 -20.16 0.58
C LEU A 345 -10.90 -20.68 0.07
N GLN A 346 -11.97 -19.90 0.13
CA GLN A 346 -13.34 -20.29 -0.26
C GLN A 346 -13.84 -19.59 -1.53
N TYR A 347 -12.98 -18.81 -2.21
CA TYR A 347 -13.35 -18.17 -3.47
C TYR A 347 -12.55 -18.75 -4.63
N GLU A 348 -13.15 -19.73 -5.30
CA GLU A 348 -12.93 -19.93 -6.73
C GLU A 348 -13.91 -18.99 -7.47
N PRO A 349 -13.46 -18.06 -8.31
CA PRO A 349 -14.34 -17.34 -9.24
C PRO A 349 -15.42 -18.27 -9.84
N PRO A 350 -16.72 -17.93 -9.73
CA PRO A 350 -17.78 -18.78 -10.27
C PRO A 350 -17.61 -18.95 -11.79
N GLY A 351 -17.69 -20.20 -12.25
CA GLY A 351 -17.49 -20.56 -13.66
C GLY A 351 -16.05 -20.86 -14.06
N LEU A 352 -15.12 -20.89 -13.10
CA LEU A 352 -13.80 -21.49 -13.30
C LEU A 352 -13.94 -22.95 -13.72
N ILE A 353 -13.18 -23.33 -14.74
CA ILE A 353 -13.05 -24.72 -15.11
C ILE A 353 -12.03 -25.34 -14.15
N THR A 354 -12.50 -26.14 -13.20
CA THR A 354 -11.62 -26.91 -12.33
C THR A 354 -11.17 -28.16 -13.08
N ASN A 355 -9.88 -28.29 -13.32
CA ASN A 355 -9.29 -29.46 -13.95
C ASN A 355 -8.38 -30.18 -12.95
N THR A 356 -8.83 -31.35 -12.50
CA THR A 356 -8.09 -32.22 -11.60
C THR A 356 -7.41 -33.39 -12.32
N ALA A 357 -7.74 -33.58 -13.59
CA ALA A 357 -7.21 -34.65 -14.43
C ALA A 357 -6.09 -34.12 -15.33
N CYS A 358 -5.23 -35.00 -15.81
CA CYS A 358 -4.28 -34.67 -16.86
C CYS A 358 -5.03 -34.65 -18.19
N ASP A 359 -4.84 -33.60 -18.98
CA ASP A 359 -5.33 -33.57 -20.37
C ASP A 359 -4.56 -34.60 -21.21
N GLU A 360 -3.28 -34.78 -20.89
CA GLU A 360 -2.41 -35.77 -21.50
C GLU A 360 -1.39 -36.33 -20.49
N ILE A 361 -1.04 -37.61 -20.63
CA ILE A 361 0.08 -38.25 -19.93
C ILE A 361 1.07 -38.78 -20.96
N LYS A 362 2.30 -38.24 -20.95
CA LYS A 362 3.42 -38.66 -21.81
C LYS A 362 4.64 -38.91 -20.94
N ASP A 363 5.24 -40.10 -21.02
CA ASP A 363 6.49 -40.44 -20.30
C ASP A 363 6.47 -40.05 -18.81
N ASN A 364 5.40 -40.41 -18.09
CA ASN A 364 5.15 -40.04 -16.68
C ASN A 364 5.05 -38.53 -16.39
N THR A 365 4.83 -37.72 -17.43
CA THR A 365 4.54 -36.29 -17.35
C THR A 365 3.06 -36.06 -17.56
N CYS A 366 2.41 -35.45 -16.58
CA CYS A 366 1.04 -34.95 -16.70
C CYS A 366 1.04 -33.53 -17.23
N VAL A 367 0.22 -33.28 -18.24
CA VAL A 367 0.02 -31.96 -18.84
C VAL A 367 -1.40 -31.49 -18.58
N GLN A 368 -1.54 -30.26 -18.08
CA GLN A 368 -2.81 -29.56 -17.87
C GLN A 368 -2.73 -28.17 -18.51
N GLU A 369 -3.60 -27.88 -19.47
CA GLU A 369 -3.62 -26.61 -20.20
C GLU A 369 -5.00 -25.94 -20.14
N CYS A 370 -5.00 -24.66 -19.78
CA CYS A 370 -6.20 -23.84 -19.74
C CYS A 370 -6.18 -22.74 -20.81
N GLY A 371 -7.13 -22.82 -21.74
CA GLY A 371 -7.43 -21.78 -22.74
C GLY A 371 -8.75 -21.04 -22.52
N SER A 372 -9.38 -21.18 -21.34
CA SER A 372 -10.67 -20.55 -21.05
C SER A 372 -10.53 -19.04 -20.84
N SER A 373 -11.39 -18.24 -21.49
CA SER A 373 -11.46 -16.78 -21.27
C SER A 373 -11.98 -16.40 -19.89
N VAL A 374 -12.69 -17.31 -19.21
CA VAL A 374 -13.09 -17.17 -17.80
C VAL A 374 -11.94 -17.58 -16.87
N GLY A 375 -11.13 -18.56 -17.27
CA GLY A 375 -9.99 -19.07 -16.50
C GLY A 375 -10.15 -20.50 -16.00
N CYS A 376 -9.11 -21.04 -15.37
CA CYS A 376 -9.11 -22.39 -14.78
C CYS A 376 -8.43 -22.49 -13.41
N SER A 377 -8.90 -23.49 -12.64
CA SER A 377 -8.28 -23.97 -11.40
C SER A 377 -7.64 -25.32 -11.71
N LEU A 378 -6.32 -25.34 -11.89
CA LEU A 378 -5.58 -26.56 -12.23
C LEU A 378 -5.03 -27.18 -10.95
N GLU A 379 -5.45 -28.40 -10.66
CA GLU A 379 -5.02 -29.14 -9.49
C GLU A 379 -4.49 -30.52 -9.89
N ASN A 380 -3.42 -30.96 -9.23
CA ASN A 380 -2.94 -32.33 -9.40
C ASN A 380 -3.62 -33.26 -8.38
N ARG A 381 -4.46 -34.18 -8.87
CA ARG A 381 -4.94 -35.31 -8.08
C ARG A 381 -4.65 -36.66 -8.74
N PRO A 382 -3.38 -36.99 -9.05
CA PRO A 382 -3.08 -38.25 -9.71
C PRO A 382 -3.21 -39.44 -8.75
N SER A 383 -3.82 -40.51 -9.25
CA SER A 383 -4.02 -41.79 -8.54
C SER A 383 -2.73 -42.60 -8.37
N SER A 384 -1.67 -42.26 -9.10
CA SER A 384 -0.34 -42.88 -9.10
C SER A 384 0.74 -41.80 -9.04
N PRO A 385 1.91 -42.06 -8.43
CA PRO A 385 2.97 -41.07 -8.32
C PRO A 385 3.48 -40.71 -9.73
N LEU A 386 3.22 -39.49 -10.17
CA LEU A 386 3.73 -38.95 -11.41
C LEU A 386 5.11 -38.34 -11.18
N ARG A 387 5.98 -38.44 -12.17
CA ARG A 387 7.33 -37.88 -12.06
C ARG A 387 7.31 -36.37 -12.29
N VAL A 388 6.54 -35.90 -13.28
CA VAL A 388 6.49 -34.49 -13.68
C VAL A 388 5.05 -34.02 -13.86
N SER A 389 4.76 -32.79 -13.45
CA SER A 389 3.48 -32.13 -13.72
C SER A 389 3.70 -30.75 -14.33
N ASN A 390 3.09 -30.52 -15.49
CA ASN A 390 3.14 -29.25 -16.22
C ASN A 390 1.75 -28.64 -16.24
N GLN A 391 1.60 -27.47 -15.63
CA GLN A 391 0.33 -26.73 -15.58
C GLN A 391 0.50 -25.38 -16.27
N THR A 392 -0.31 -25.13 -17.29
CA THR A 392 -0.27 -23.88 -18.05
C THR A 392 -1.64 -23.22 -18.06
N CYS A 393 -1.71 -21.94 -17.70
CA CYS A 393 -2.94 -21.16 -17.79
C CYS A 393 -2.76 -19.90 -18.64
N GLY A 394 -3.42 -19.90 -19.80
CA GLY A 394 -3.18 -18.97 -20.90
C GLY A 394 -4.02 -17.70 -20.88
N ASP A 395 -5.22 -17.75 -20.32
CA ASP A 395 -6.19 -16.64 -20.35
C ASP A 395 -7.10 -16.68 -19.10
N GLY A 396 -7.85 -15.61 -18.88
CA GLY A 396 -8.80 -15.50 -17.78
C GLY A 396 -8.15 -15.48 -16.40
N PHE A 397 -8.82 -16.09 -15.43
CA PHE A 397 -8.39 -16.19 -14.04
C PHE A 397 -7.71 -17.53 -13.78
N CYS A 398 -6.48 -17.51 -13.29
CA CYS A 398 -5.66 -18.72 -13.15
C CYS A 398 -5.34 -19.01 -11.69
N VAL A 399 -5.70 -20.22 -11.25
CA VAL A 399 -5.27 -20.81 -9.98
C VAL A 399 -4.51 -22.09 -10.32
N LEU A 400 -3.26 -22.18 -9.87
CA LEU A 400 -2.37 -23.31 -10.17
C LEU A 400 -1.95 -23.93 -8.84
N ASN A 401 -2.29 -25.21 -8.63
CA ASN A 401 -1.93 -25.94 -7.42
C ASN A 401 -1.30 -27.28 -7.79
N CYS A 402 -0.06 -27.46 -7.36
CA CYS A 402 0.73 -28.61 -7.72
C CYS A 402 1.15 -29.42 -6.49
N THR A 403 0.64 -30.65 -6.45
CA THR A 403 0.85 -31.63 -5.37
C THR A 403 1.09 -33.01 -5.96
N GLY A 404 1.89 -33.85 -5.28
CA GLY A 404 2.00 -35.28 -5.61
C GLY A 404 2.88 -35.64 -6.80
N SER A 405 3.82 -34.77 -7.19
CA SER A 405 4.84 -35.05 -8.21
C SER A 405 6.27 -34.81 -7.69
N GLU A 406 7.28 -35.41 -8.33
CA GLU A 406 8.70 -35.08 -8.03
C GLU A 406 9.04 -33.68 -8.54
N VAL A 407 8.68 -33.38 -9.79
CA VAL A 407 8.93 -32.08 -10.43
C VAL A 407 7.62 -31.43 -10.84
N CYS A 408 7.54 -30.11 -10.67
CA CYS A 408 6.40 -29.34 -11.12
C CYS A 408 6.78 -28.06 -11.85
N ASN A 409 6.16 -27.84 -13.00
CA ASN A 409 6.29 -26.62 -13.79
C ASN A 409 4.93 -25.93 -13.91
N GLN A 410 4.85 -24.69 -13.45
CA GLN A 410 3.64 -23.89 -13.50
C GLN A 410 3.91 -22.63 -14.31
N VAL A 411 3.10 -22.38 -15.34
CA VAL A 411 3.20 -21.18 -16.19
C VAL A 411 1.85 -20.48 -16.23
N CYS A 412 1.84 -19.19 -15.93
CA CYS A 412 0.65 -18.37 -16.02
C CYS A 412 0.89 -17.13 -16.88
N THR A 413 0.18 -17.06 -18.01
CA THR A 413 0.16 -15.92 -18.94
C THR A 413 -1.21 -15.22 -18.96
N GLY A 414 -2.18 -15.73 -18.19
CA GLY A 414 -3.54 -15.21 -18.14
C GLY A 414 -3.68 -13.76 -17.62
N GLN A 415 -4.90 -13.24 -17.71
CA GLN A 415 -5.20 -11.86 -17.29
C GLN A 415 -5.00 -11.66 -15.78
N LYS A 416 -5.26 -12.70 -14.97
CA LYS A 416 -5.03 -12.68 -13.52
C LYS A 416 -4.52 -14.05 -13.04
N CYS A 417 -3.26 -14.11 -12.65
CA CYS A 417 -2.65 -15.26 -11.98
C CYS A 417 -2.78 -15.07 -10.47
N TYR A 418 -3.77 -15.74 -9.88
CA TYR A 418 -4.17 -15.46 -8.51
C TYR A 418 -3.20 -16.04 -7.49
N THR A 419 -3.05 -17.36 -7.56
CA THR A 419 -2.13 -18.13 -6.75
C THR A 419 -1.51 -19.22 -7.60
N MET A 420 -0.21 -19.39 -7.44
CA MET A 420 0.55 -20.54 -7.90
C MET A 420 1.15 -21.18 -6.64
N SER A 421 0.64 -22.35 -6.25
CA SER A 421 1.16 -23.11 -5.10
C SER A 421 1.85 -24.38 -5.58
N CYS A 422 3.01 -24.68 -4.99
CA CYS A 422 3.78 -25.85 -5.34
C CYS A 422 4.35 -26.59 -4.12
N HIS A 423 4.00 -27.86 -4.00
CA HIS A 423 4.36 -28.78 -2.91
C HIS A 423 5.13 -30.03 -3.40
N SER A 424 5.66 -29.99 -4.63
CA SER A 424 6.47 -31.07 -5.21
C SER A 424 7.92 -31.06 -4.67
N GLY A 425 8.76 -32.03 -5.06
CA GLY A 425 10.18 -32.03 -4.66
C GLY A 425 10.99 -30.89 -5.29
N GLU A 426 10.71 -30.58 -6.55
CA GLU A 426 11.26 -29.44 -7.29
C GLU A 426 10.15 -28.65 -7.99
N CYS A 427 10.22 -27.32 -7.91
CA CYS A 427 9.18 -26.43 -8.44
C CYS A 427 9.76 -25.31 -9.29
N THR A 428 9.23 -25.15 -10.50
CA THR A 428 9.45 -23.99 -11.36
C THR A 428 8.13 -23.26 -11.58
N GLN A 429 8.04 -22.00 -11.15
CA GLN A 429 6.85 -21.17 -11.27
C GLN A 429 7.17 -19.92 -12.10
N VAL A 430 6.45 -19.71 -13.19
CA VAL A 430 6.63 -18.57 -14.09
C VAL A 430 5.32 -17.81 -14.24
N CYS A 431 5.34 -16.51 -13.94
CA CYS A 431 4.22 -15.63 -14.20
C CYS A 431 4.58 -14.50 -15.16
N GLU A 432 3.89 -14.48 -16.29
CA GLU A 432 3.98 -13.47 -17.35
C GLU A 432 2.68 -12.67 -17.50
N GLY A 433 1.63 -13.05 -16.78
CA GLY A 433 0.31 -12.43 -16.84
C GLY A 433 0.24 -10.95 -16.40
N ASN A 434 -0.94 -10.36 -16.59
CA ASN A 434 -1.17 -8.94 -16.30
C ASN A 434 -1.26 -8.63 -14.79
N ASP A 435 -1.54 -9.61 -13.95
CA ASP A 435 -1.56 -9.52 -12.48
C ASP A 435 -1.14 -10.86 -11.88
N CYS A 436 0.04 -10.94 -11.26
CA CYS A 436 0.75 -12.18 -10.96
C CYS A 436 0.54 -12.74 -9.56
N GLY A 437 -0.17 -12.02 -8.68
CA GLY A 437 -0.58 -12.55 -7.37
C GLY A 437 0.55 -13.18 -6.55
N LEU A 438 0.21 -14.27 -5.85
CA LEU A 438 1.13 -14.99 -4.95
C LEU A 438 1.66 -16.28 -5.63
N LEU A 439 2.98 -16.38 -5.74
CA LEU A 439 3.71 -17.61 -6.07
C LEU A 439 4.28 -18.16 -4.76
N GLU A 440 3.76 -19.28 -4.28
CA GLU A 440 4.18 -19.93 -3.04
C GLU A 440 4.80 -21.30 -3.30
N CYS A 441 5.95 -21.56 -2.69
CA CYS A 441 6.71 -22.79 -2.88
C CYS A 441 7.13 -23.43 -1.55
N TYR A 442 6.90 -24.74 -1.45
CA TYR A 442 7.20 -25.58 -0.29
C TYR A 442 8.21 -26.70 -0.59
N ALA A 443 8.71 -26.77 -1.82
CA ALA A 443 9.61 -27.80 -2.34
C ALA A 443 11.02 -27.76 -1.74
N ASP A 444 11.83 -28.79 -1.98
CA ASP A 444 13.25 -28.75 -1.61
C ASP A 444 14.00 -27.71 -2.46
N THR A 445 13.69 -27.65 -3.76
CA THR A 445 14.24 -26.68 -4.72
C THR A 445 13.14 -25.87 -5.39
N CYS A 446 13.19 -24.54 -5.26
CA CYS A 446 12.23 -23.61 -5.84
C CYS A 446 12.89 -22.65 -6.83
N ILE A 447 12.30 -22.49 -8.02
CA ILE A 447 12.63 -21.44 -8.99
C ILE A 447 11.35 -20.65 -9.29
N GLN A 448 11.31 -19.38 -8.91
CA GLN A 448 10.17 -18.50 -9.12
C GLN A 448 10.58 -17.35 -10.04
N LYS A 449 9.88 -17.15 -11.15
CA LYS A 449 10.15 -16.11 -12.13
C LYS A 449 8.90 -15.28 -12.33
N CYS A 450 9.02 -13.97 -12.19
CA CYS A 450 7.91 -13.07 -12.44
C CYS A 450 8.28 -11.93 -13.39
N PHE A 451 7.64 -11.94 -14.55
CA PHE A 451 7.77 -10.98 -15.62
C PHE A 451 6.52 -10.09 -15.77
N GLY A 452 5.41 -10.47 -15.10
CA GLY A 452 4.15 -9.73 -15.06
C GLY A 452 4.13 -8.58 -14.04
N LEU A 453 2.92 -8.13 -13.67
CA LEU A 453 2.73 -7.07 -12.66
C LEU A 453 2.22 -7.67 -11.35
N GLY A 454 2.58 -7.13 -10.18
CA GLY A 454 1.96 -7.53 -8.90
C GLY A 454 2.49 -8.83 -8.30
N CYS A 455 3.76 -9.15 -8.57
CA CYS A 455 4.41 -10.36 -8.16
C CYS A 455 4.65 -10.43 -6.65
N HIS A 456 4.26 -11.52 -6.02
CA HIS A 456 4.68 -11.88 -4.66
C HIS A 456 5.25 -13.29 -4.68
N LEU A 457 6.58 -13.40 -4.59
CA LEU A 457 7.31 -14.65 -4.63
C LEU A 457 7.62 -15.06 -3.19
N LYS A 458 7.21 -16.25 -2.78
CA LYS A 458 7.35 -16.76 -1.42
C LYS A 458 7.89 -18.19 -1.39
N CYS A 459 8.97 -18.39 -0.63
CA CYS A 459 9.53 -19.72 -0.31
C CYS A 459 9.40 -20.02 1.18
N HIS A 460 8.88 -21.21 1.52
CA HIS A 460 8.64 -21.65 2.90
C HIS A 460 9.93 -22.00 3.67
N PRO A 461 9.96 -21.96 5.02
CA PRO A 461 11.12 -22.35 5.83
C PRO A 461 11.65 -23.78 5.62
N SER A 462 10.82 -24.68 5.10
CA SER A 462 11.22 -26.07 4.80
C SER A 462 12.11 -26.20 3.56
N VAL A 463 12.12 -25.19 2.69
CA VAL A 463 12.80 -25.20 1.39
C VAL A 463 14.32 -25.20 1.58
N GLN A 464 15.05 -26.05 0.84
CA GLN A 464 16.52 -26.06 0.89
C GLN A 464 17.11 -24.92 0.08
N VAL A 465 16.71 -24.80 -1.19
CA VAL A 465 17.23 -23.82 -2.14
C VAL A 465 16.08 -23.11 -2.83
N CYS A 466 16.09 -21.78 -2.80
CA CYS A 466 15.10 -20.95 -3.46
C CYS A 466 15.77 -19.87 -4.33
N HIS A 467 15.43 -19.88 -5.62
CA HIS A 467 15.84 -18.88 -6.58
C HIS A 467 14.64 -18.04 -7.04
N GLN A 468 14.68 -16.74 -6.81
CA GLN A 468 13.60 -15.83 -7.19
C GLN A 468 14.12 -14.81 -8.20
N ILE A 469 13.43 -14.67 -9.33
CA ILE A 469 13.77 -13.75 -10.41
C ILE A 469 12.59 -12.81 -10.64
N CYS A 470 12.87 -11.51 -10.70
CA CYS A 470 11.87 -10.49 -10.97
C CYS A 470 12.42 -9.42 -11.92
N VAL A 471 11.59 -8.92 -12.85
CA VAL A 471 11.96 -7.78 -13.71
C VAL A 471 11.64 -6.43 -13.06
N ALA A 472 12.67 -5.63 -12.83
CA ALA A 472 12.67 -4.36 -12.12
C ALA A 472 11.96 -3.23 -12.87
N GLU A 473 11.97 -3.22 -14.21
CA GLU A 473 11.31 -2.16 -15.02
C GLU A 473 9.79 -2.05 -14.76
N LYS A 474 9.18 -3.12 -14.23
CA LYS A 474 7.75 -3.17 -13.85
C LYS A 474 7.50 -2.90 -12.35
N GLU A 475 8.55 -2.72 -11.54
CA GLU A 475 8.61 -2.35 -10.10
C GLU A 475 7.51 -2.92 -9.19
N ARG A 476 7.23 -4.22 -9.28
CA ARG A 476 6.14 -4.87 -8.52
C ARG A 476 6.51 -6.28 -8.08
N CYS A 477 7.60 -6.44 -7.35
CA CYS A 477 7.94 -7.73 -6.75
C CYS A 477 8.15 -7.61 -5.25
N ALA A 478 7.36 -8.38 -4.50
CA ALA A 478 7.62 -8.72 -3.12
C ALA A 478 8.34 -10.07 -3.11
N LEU A 479 9.57 -10.10 -2.58
CA LEU A 479 10.39 -11.31 -2.46
C LEU A 479 10.43 -11.71 -0.99
N GLU A 480 9.83 -12.84 -0.65
CA GLU A 480 9.92 -13.48 0.66
C GLU A 480 10.63 -14.82 0.51
N CYS A 481 11.82 -14.94 1.09
CA CYS A 481 12.55 -16.20 1.06
C CYS A 481 12.94 -16.61 2.47
N TRP A 482 12.34 -17.73 2.91
CA TRP A 482 12.62 -18.34 4.21
C TRP A 482 13.42 -19.63 4.10
N ALA A 483 13.83 -20.01 2.87
CA ALA A 483 14.60 -21.22 2.59
C ALA A 483 15.96 -21.19 3.30
N LYS A 484 16.61 -22.36 3.40
CA LYS A 484 17.99 -22.45 3.93
C LYS A 484 18.98 -21.65 3.08
N GLN A 485 18.79 -21.65 1.75
CA GLN A 485 19.56 -20.84 0.82
C GLN A 485 18.63 -20.05 -0.11
N CYS A 486 18.84 -18.74 -0.17
CA CYS A 486 18.04 -17.81 -0.96
C CYS A 486 18.92 -17.07 -1.97
N THR A 487 18.58 -17.15 -3.25
CA THR A 487 19.22 -16.39 -4.32
C THR A 487 18.18 -15.57 -5.04
N THR A 488 18.27 -14.25 -4.96
CA THR A 488 17.32 -13.34 -5.60
C THR A 488 17.98 -12.54 -6.70
N THR A 489 17.38 -12.53 -7.90
CA THR A 489 17.84 -11.76 -9.06
C THR A 489 16.78 -10.75 -9.45
N MET A 490 17.19 -9.48 -9.53
CA MET A 490 16.38 -8.40 -10.09
C MET A 490 16.96 -8.07 -11.48
N VAL A 491 16.15 -8.21 -12.52
CA VAL A 491 16.53 -8.02 -13.94
C VAL A 491 16.11 -6.65 -14.42
#